data_AF-A0A3D4HZT8-F1
#
_entry.id   AF-A0A3D4HZT8-F1
#
_cell.length_a   1.000
_cell.length_b   1.000
_cell.length_c   1.000
_cell.angle_alpha   90.00
_cell.angle_beta   90.00
_cell.angle_gamma   90.00
#
_symmetry.space_group_name_H-M   'P 1'
#
loop_
_entity.id
_entity.type
_entity.pdbx_description
1 polymer ?
#
loop_
_entity_poly.entity_id
_entity_poly.type
_entity_poly.pdbx_seq_one_letter_code
_entity_poly.pdbx_strand_id
1 'polypeptide(L)'
;ETKQEIRRVYEKYHYLCDTHTAVASAVYGKYAAETGDSATPAIVVSTANPYKFPSDVLDAVTGGRHAAVSGFEAVRVLSEMTGTPVPEPIAELEDKPVRFGTVCAKEEMGAEVLKFASGTFE
;
A
#
# COMPACT_ATOMS: atom_id res chain seq x y z
N GLU A 1 -8.20 12.19 6.38
CA GLU A 1 -7.12 12.88 5.66
C GLU A 1 -6.46 12.02 4.59
N THR A 2 -5.74 10.94 4.90
CA THR A 2 -5.00 10.13 3.89
C THR A 2 -5.87 9.65 2.71
N LYS A 3 -7.06 9.08 2.98
CA LYS A 3 -7.99 8.66 1.93
C LYS A 3 -8.45 9.82 1.03
N GLN A 4 -8.68 11.00 1.62
CA GLN A 4 -9.06 12.19 0.86
C GLN A 4 -7.90 12.66 -0.02
N GLU A 5 -6.66 12.54 0.46
CA GLU A 5 -5.48 12.90 -0.32
C GLU A 5 -5.22 11.94 -1.48
N ILE A 6 -5.34 10.62 -1.28
CA ILE A 6 -5.28 9.63 -2.37
C ILE A 6 -6.32 10.00 -3.45
N ARG A 7 -7.56 10.25 -3.03
CA ARG A 7 -8.65 10.64 -3.93
C ARG A 7 -8.34 11.94 -4.66
N ARG A 8 -7.89 12.98 -3.96
CA ARG A 8 -7.55 14.29 -4.54
C ARG A 8 -6.45 14.16 -5.59
N VAL A 9 -5.37 13.42 -5.28
CA VAL A 9 -4.25 13.21 -6.20
C VAL A 9 -4.70 12.42 -7.42
N TYR A 10 -5.51 11.39 -7.22
CA TYR A 10 -6.06 10.58 -8.32
C TYR A 10 -7.03 11.38 -9.20
N GLU A 11 -8.01 12.09 -8.64
CA GLU A 11 -8.97 12.89 -9.41
C GLU A 11 -8.30 14.07 -10.14
N LYS A 12 -7.26 14.67 -9.55
CA LYS A 12 -6.58 15.85 -10.13
C LYS A 12 -5.53 15.48 -11.16
N TYR A 13 -4.78 14.39 -10.94
CA TYR A 13 -3.58 14.07 -11.73
C TYR A 13 -3.65 12.69 -12.39
N HIS A 14 -4.70 11.91 -12.13
CA HIS A 14 -4.78 10.49 -12.51
C HIS A 14 -3.58 9.65 -12.04
N TYR A 15 -2.90 10.10 -10.98
CA TYR A 15 -1.81 9.37 -10.35
C TYR A 15 -2.34 8.57 -9.16
N LEU A 16 -2.21 7.25 -9.22
CA LEU A 16 -2.63 6.35 -8.16
C LEU A 16 -1.48 6.18 -7.14
N CYS A 17 -1.53 6.93 -6.05
CA CYS A 17 -0.55 6.83 -4.98
C CYS A 17 -0.97 5.83 -3.89
N ASP A 18 0.03 5.27 -3.20
CA ASP A 18 -0.21 4.44 -2.02
C ASP A 18 -0.46 5.29 -0.76
N THR A 19 -0.81 4.64 0.35
CA THR A 19 -1.13 5.28 1.62
C THR A 19 0.02 6.10 2.22
N HIS A 20 1.28 5.67 2.06
CA HIS A 20 2.47 6.34 2.59
C HIS A 20 2.76 7.61 1.79
N THR A 21 2.72 7.51 0.46
CA THR A 21 2.91 8.65 -0.44
C THR A 21 1.83 9.71 -0.23
N ALA A 22 0.58 9.29 -0.01
CA ALA A 22 -0.51 10.21 0.30
C ALA A 22 -0.29 10.95 1.63
N VAL A 23 0.23 10.30 2.67
CA VAL A 23 0.59 11.01 3.91
C VAL A 23 1.62 12.09 3.65
N ALA A 24 2.69 11.77 2.91
CA ALA A 24 3.74 12.75 2.59
C ALA A 24 3.20 13.93 1.75
N SER A 25 2.36 13.64 0.75
CA SER A 25 1.71 14.66 -0.09
C SER A 25 0.79 15.59 0.73
N ALA A 26 -0.03 15.03 1.62
CA ALA A 26 -0.93 15.80 2.49
C ALA A 26 -0.15 16.73 3.43
N VAL A 27 0.89 16.21 4.09
CA VAL A 27 1.72 16.98 5.02
C VAL A 27 2.48 18.08 4.28
N TYR A 28 3.01 17.81 3.08
CA TYR A 28 3.64 18.84 2.25
C TYR A 28 2.64 19.94 1.87
N GLY A 29 1.43 19.58 1.47
CA GLY A 29 0.37 20.54 1.14
C GLY A 29 0.01 21.45 2.33
N LYS A 30 -0.07 20.90 3.54
CA LYS A 30 -0.27 21.68 4.77
C LYS A 30 0.89 22.62 5.04
N TYR A 31 2.12 22.12 4.99
CA TYR A 31 3.32 22.93 5.18
C TYR A 31 3.35 24.15 4.24
N ALA A 32 3.12 23.93 2.94
CA ALA A 32 3.13 25.01 1.96
C ALA A 32 2.01 26.04 2.22
N ALA A 33 0.82 25.58 2.63
CA ALA A 33 -0.29 26.47 2.96
C ALA A 33 -0.06 27.29 4.24
N GLU A 34 0.55 26.68 5.27
CA GLU A 34 0.80 27.32 6.57
C GLU A 34 1.98 28.30 6.52
N THR A 35 3.01 28.00 5.72
CA THR A 35 4.24 28.81 5.65
C THR A 35 4.27 29.79 4.48
N GLY A 36 3.48 29.54 3.43
CA GLY A 36 3.58 30.27 2.17
C GLY A 36 4.82 29.95 1.35
N ASP A 37 5.60 28.91 1.70
CA ASP A 37 6.77 28.49 0.91
C ASP A 37 6.33 27.76 -0.36
N SER A 38 6.13 28.55 -1.42
CA SER A 38 5.85 28.06 -2.77
C SER A 38 7.07 28.15 -3.70
N ALA A 39 8.20 28.68 -3.22
CA ALA A 39 9.39 28.93 -4.03
C ALA A 39 10.39 27.76 -3.97
N THR A 40 10.41 27.02 -2.86
CA THR A 40 11.31 25.87 -2.68
C THR A 40 10.78 24.63 -3.43
N PRO A 41 11.56 24.07 -4.40
CA PRO A 41 11.18 22.81 -5.02
C PRO A 41 11.19 21.66 -4.01
N ALA A 42 10.15 20.83 -4.04
CA ALA A 42 10.01 19.68 -3.14
C ALA A 42 9.87 18.37 -3.93
N ILE A 43 10.43 17.29 -3.37
CA ILE A 43 10.31 15.93 -3.92
C ILE A 43 9.64 15.06 -2.86
N VAL A 44 8.47 14.50 -3.19
CA VAL A 44 7.81 13.48 -2.39
C VAL A 44 8.27 12.10 -2.89
N VAL A 45 8.87 11.31 -2.01
CA VAL A 45 9.35 9.97 -2.34
C VAL A 45 8.18 8.98 -2.26
N SER A 46 7.87 8.32 -3.39
CA SER A 46 6.85 7.26 -3.44
C SER A 46 7.44 5.95 -2.92
N THR A 47 7.15 5.58 -1.66
CA THR A 47 7.85 4.48 -0.97
C THR A 47 7.23 3.10 -1.20
N ALA A 48 6.03 3.05 -1.77
CA ALA A 48 5.31 1.80 -2.01
C ALA A 48 4.46 1.88 -3.28
N ASN A 49 4.16 0.71 -3.83
CA ASN A 49 3.16 0.57 -4.90
C ASN A 49 1.75 0.51 -4.26
N PRO A 50 0.72 1.17 -4.86
CA PRO A 50 -0.65 1.16 -4.34
C PRO A 50 -1.25 -0.25 -4.18
N TYR A 51 -0.84 -1.21 -5.02
CA TYR A 51 -1.31 -2.59 -4.95
C TYR A 51 -0.82 -3.38 -3.74
N LYS A 52 0.09 -2.83 -2.92
CA LYS A 52 0.39 -3.39 -1.60
C LYS A 52 -0.68 -3.07 -0.54
N PHE A 53 -1.54 -2.08 -0.81
CA PHE A 53 -2.62 -1.64 0.07
C PHE A 53 -3.93 -1.50 -0.71
N PRO A 54 -4.34 -2.55 -1.47
CA PRO A 54 -5.37 -2.42 -2.50
C PRO A 54 -6.72 -2.02 -1.92
N SER A 55 -7.11 -2.55 -0.75
CA SER A 55 -8.38 -2.22 -0.09
C SER A 55 -8.45 -0.76 0.31
N ASP A 56 -7.39 -0.23 0.93
CA ASP A 56 -7.35 1.17 1.39
C ASP A 56 -7.37 2.15 0.22
N VAL A 57 -6.61 1.84 -0.83
CA VAL A 57 -6.54 2.66 -2.05
C VAL A 57 -7.87 2.61 -2.80
N LEU A 58 -8.47 1.42 -2.96
CA LEU A 58 -9.78 1.25 -3.59
C LEU A 58 -10.87 2.01 -2.84
N ASP A 59 -10.92 1.88 -1.51
CA ASP A 59 -11.87 2.59 -0.68
C ASP A 59 -11.73 4.12 -0.83
N ALA A 60 -10.48 4.61 -0.86
CA ALA A 60 -10.19 6.03 -1.05
C ALA A 60 -10.65 6.56 -2.41
N VAL A 61 -10.27 5.91 -3.52
CA VAL A 61 -10.62 6.39 -4.87
C VAL A 61 -12.11 6.24 -5.18
N THR A 62 -12.80 5.30 -4.52
CA THR A 62 -14.24 5.09 -4.71
C THR A 62 -15.12 5.88 -3.75
N GLY A 63 -14.50 6.55 -2.77
CA GLY A 63 -15.21 7.36 -1.77
C GLY A 63 -16.03 6.53 -0.80
N GLY A 64 -15.52 5.38 -0.34
CA GLY A 64 -16.20 4.56 0.67
C GLY A 64 -17.04 3.41 0.11
N ARG A 65 -17.27 3.36 -1.21
CA ARG A 65 -18.24 2.43 -1.82
C ARG A 65 -17.81 0.97 -1.82
N HIS A 66 -16.51 0.70 -1.61
CA HIS A 66 -15.93 -0.64 -1.65
C HIS A 66 -15.17 -0.99 -0.36
N ALA A 67 -15.55 -0.39 0.78
CA ALA A 67 -14.87 -0.60 2.06
C ALA A 67 -14.82 -2.08 2.51
N ALA A 68 -15.75 -2.91 2.03
CA ALA A 68 -15.80 -4.34 2.35
C ALA A 68 -14.95 -5.22 1.41
N VAL A 69 -14.48 -4.69 0.27
CA VAL A 69 -13.68 -5.45 -0.69
C VAL A 69 -12.23 -5.51 -0.20
N SER A 70 -11.62 -6.70 -0.18
CA SER A 70 -10.30 -6.90 0.40
C SER A 70 -9.45 -7.94 -0.31
N GLY A 71 -8.17 -8.05 0.07
CA GLY A 71 -7.24 -9.04 -0.49
C GLY A 71 -7.07 -8.90 -2.00
N PHE A 72 -6.99 -10.03 -2.71
CA PHE A 72 -6.84 -10.05 -4.17
C PHE A 72 -8.08 -9.59 -4.93
N GLU A 73 -9.27 -9.66 -4.32
CA GLU A 73 -10.47 -9.05 -4.92
C GLU A 73 -10.31 -7.53 -5.05
N ALA A 74 -9.79 -6.88 -3.99
CA ALA A 74 -9.51 -5.44 -4.04
C ALA A 74 -8.46 -5.10 -5.09
N VAL A 75 -7.45 -5.97 -5.31
CA VAL A 75 -6.45 -5.80 -6.38
C VAL A 75 -7.12 -5.76 -7.75
N ARG A 76 -7.99 -6.73 -8.05
CA ARG A 76 -8.71 -6.81 -9.33
C ARG A 76 -9.61 -5.60 -9.56
N VAL A 77 -10.47 -5.29 -8.59
CA VAL A 77 -11.42 -4.17 -8.69
C VAL A 77 -10.68 -2.84 -8.83
N LEU A 78 -9.59 -2.63 -8.07
CA LEU A 78 -8.78 -1.42 -8.19
C LEU A 78 -8.18 -1.28 -9.60
N SER A 79 -7.67 -2.36 -10.19
CA SER A 79 -7.11 -2.34 -11.54
C SER A 79 -8.16 -2.05 -12.60
N GLU A 80 -9.32 -2.71 -12.51
CA GLU A 80 -10.45 -2.48 -13.40
C GLU A 80 -10.93 -1.03 -13.35
N MET A 81 -11.10 -0.47 -12.15
CA MET A 81 -11.62 0.88 -11.98
C MET A 81 -10.63 1.97 -12.37
N THR A 82 -9.34 1.75 -12.14
CA THR A 82 -8.33 2.81 -12.32
C THR A 82 -7.58 2.71 -13.65
N GLY A 83 -7.66 1.57 -14.33
CA GLY A 83 -6.85 1.27 -15.52
C GLY A 83 -5.35 1.09 -15.23
N THR A 84 -4.95 1.09 -13.96
CA THR A 84 -3.54 0.89 -13.59
C THR A 84 -3.24 -0.61 -13.62
N PRO A 85 -2.18 -1.10 -14.30
CA PRO A 85 -1.88 -2.52 -14.32
C PRO A 85 -1.42 -3.02 -12.95
N VAL A 86 -1.85 -4.22 -12.57
CA VAL A 86 -1.33 -4.92 -11.39
C VAL A 86 0.11 -5.33 -11.65
N PRO A 87 1.08 -5.04 -10.75
CA PRO A 87 2.44 -5.56 -10.88
C PRO A 87 2.45 -7.08 -10.89
N GLU A 88 3.19 -7.67 -11.83
CA GLU A 88 3.32 -9.14 -11.98
C GLU A 88 3.67 -9.86 -10.67
N PRO A 89 4.62 -9.39 -9.83
CA PRO A 89 4.89 -10.05 -8.55
C PRO A 89 3.72 -10.10 -7.58
N ILE A 90 2.77 -9.15 -7.66
CA ILE A 90 1.56 -9.15 -6.84
C ILE A 90 0.49 -10.04 -7.45
N ALA A 91 0.34 -10.00 -8.78
CA ALA A 91 -0.62 -10.84 -9.49
C ALA A 91 -0.33 -12.34 -9.27
N GLU A 92 0.94 -12.75 -9.32
CA GLU A 92 1.32 -14.15 -9.10
C GLU A 92 1.12 -14.64 -7.66
N LEU A 93 0.98 -13.75 -6.67
CA LEU A 93 0.82 -14.17 -5.27
C LEU A 93 -0.53 -14.81 -5.00
N GLU A 94 -1.56 -14.53 -5.80
CA GLU A 94 -2.91 -15.06 -5.60
C GLU A 94 -2.94 -16.59 -5.69
N ASP A 95 -2.15 -17.16 -6.60
CA ASP A 95 -2.13 -18.60 -6.88
C ASP A 95 -1.00 -19.35 -6.16
N LYS A 96 -0.10 -18.64 -5.45
CA LYS A 96 1.03 -19.28 -4.77
C LYS A 96 0.59 -19.93 -3.45
N PRO A 97 1.01 -21.18 -3.17
CA PRO A 97 0.76 -21.79 -1.88
C PRO A 97 1.53 -21.06 -0.78
N VAL A 98 0.94 -20.99 0.42
CA VAL A 98 1.63 -20.47 1.61
C VAL A 98 2.83 -21.38 1.91
N ARG A 99 4.04 -20.79 1.85
CA ARG A 99 5.29 -21.54 2.03
C ARG A 99 5.63 -21.85 3.49
N PHE A 100 5.27 -20.96 4.41
CA PHE A 100 5.67 -21.06 5.82
C PHE A 100 4.43 -20.99 6.71
N GLY A 101 4.18 -22.05 7.48
CA GLY A 101 3.04 -22.16 8.40
C GLY A 101 3.43 -22.14 9.89
N THR A 102 4.72 -22.08 10.21
CA THR A 102 5.20 -22.09 11.59
C THR A 102 4.76 -20.82 12.33
N VAL A 103 4.19 -21.00 13.52
CA VAL A 103 3.84 -19.93 14.46
C VAL A 103 4.51 -20.24 15.79
N CYS A 104 5.20 -19.27 16.39
CA CYS A 104 5.86 -19.40 17.68
C CYS A 104 5.47 -18.25 18.62
N ALA A 105 5.64 -18.44 19.93
CA ALA A 105 5.50 -17.37 20.89
C ALA A 105 6.65 -16.35 20.77
N LYS A 106 6.45 -15.15 21.33
CA LYS A 106 7.47 -14.09 21.32
C LYS A 106 8.77 -14.56 21.97
N GLU A 107 8.65 -15.29 23.07
CA GLU A 107 9.75 -15.83 23.87
C GLU A 107 10.54 -16.92 23.13
N GLU A 108 9.92 -17.56 22.13
CA GLU A 108 10.49 -18.67 21.36
C GLU A 108 11.14 -18.22 20.04
N MET A 109 10.95 -16.96 19.64
CA MET A 109 11.38 -16.43 18.34
C MET A 109 12.88 -16.66 18.06
N GLY A 110 13.73 -16.53 19.08
CA GLY A 110 15.17 -16.78 18.93
C GLY A 110 15.50 -18.24 18.60
N ALA A 111 14.82 -19.18 19.25
CA ALA A 111 15.00 -20.61 19.00
C ALA A 111 14.46 -21.00 17.61
N GLU A 112 13.32 -20.44 17.21
CA GLU A 112 12.74 -20.74 15.89
C GLU A 112 13.59 -20.17 14.75
N VAL A 113 14.17 -18.98 14.91
CA VAL A 113 15.12 -18.42 13.92
C VAL A 113 16.38 -19.27 13.82
N LEU A 114 16.91 -19.79 14.93
CA LEU A 114 18.08 -20.67 14.92
C LEU A 114 17.80 -22.01 14.25
N LYS A 115 16.65 -22.62 14.55
CA LYS A 115 16.13 -23.78 13.82
C LYS A 115 16.00 -23.47 12.33
N PHE A 116 15.59 -22.23 12.00
CA PHE A 116 15.48 -21.81 10.62
C PHE A 116 16.83 -21.75 9.90
N ALA A 117 17.81 -21.13 10.53
CA ALA A 117 19.15 -20.98 9.98
C ALA A 117 19.91 -22.32 9.86
N SER A 118 19.61 -23.32 10.70
CA SER A 118 20.31 -24.61 10.68
C SER A 118 19.86 -25.56 9.57
N GLY A 119 18.84 -25.22 8.78
CA GLY A 119 18.35 -26.07 7.68
C GLY A 119 17.58 -27.31 8.14
N THR A 120 17.29 -27.42 9.43
CA THR A 120 16.50 -28.50 10.04
C THR A 120 15.02 -28.11 10.06
N PHE A 121 14.35 -28.35 8.95
CA PHE A 121 12.90 -28.21 8.83
C PHE A 121 12.29 -29.47 8.25
N GLU A 122 11.07 -29.76 8.68
CA GLU A 122 10.12 -30.61 7.94
C GLU A 122 9.22 -29.72 7.08
#